data_AF-A0A0G0LAF7-F1
#
_entry.id   AF-A0A0G0LAF7-F1
#
_cell.length_a   1.000
_cell.length_b   1.000
_cell.length_c   1.000
_cell.angle_alpha   90.00
_cell.angle_beta   90.00
_cell.angle_gamma   90.00
#
_symmetry.space_group_name_H-M   'P 1'
#
loop_
_entity.id
_entity.type
_entity.pdbx_description
1 polymer ?
#
loop_
_entity_poly.entity_id
_entity_poly.type
_entity_poly.pdbx_seq_one_letter_code
_entity_poly.pdbx_strand_id
1 'polypeptide(L)'
;MENETQQNIPLVQTTPEIPTPDPTPPPTNWSKVILFTTLGLFIIVGLIFAGIQIGKSQVLIQEAIVITPTAMLTQTTANPATSPTQIKNNTLTSIDDTWNLYSNNLLGFSIKIPKMSFEYGGVCINGKLDVAMVPVTTFDDSQGTYITYEYFNEYPINNVCKKTINDLNTIQQRANQWKNGNGNNLIVPSNWHVVIAKVENDNELEGFIKTNYGSGCKIGTKSLSPTGTYDVKILGDDLDLSETKCPINFVYALKYSPELHKAATWGVGQEVVFSSANYKQNYDSEMINSFKFTN
;
A
#
# COMPACT_ATOMS: atom_id res chain seq x y z
N MET A 1 -35.58 -36.85 -29.31
CA MET A 1 -35.20 -36.93 -30.73
C MET A 1 -35.61 -35.62 -31.37
N GLU A 2 -34.74 -34.62 -31.28
CA GLU A 2 -34.87 -33.35 -31.99
C GLU A 2 -33.64 -33.26 -32.88
N ASN A 3 -33.88 -32.96 -34.15
CA ASN A 3 -32.93 -33.08 -35.24
C ASN A 3 -32.52 -31.65 -35.64
N GLU A 4 -31.34 -31.21 -35.22
CA GLU A 4 -30.83 -29.89 -35.59
C GLU A 4 -30.19 -29.94 -36.98
N THR A 5 -30.82 -29.24 -37.92
CA THR A 5 -30.32 -29.01 -39.28
C THR A 5 -29.20 -27.96 -39.26
N GLN A 6 -27.96 -28.38 -39.54
CA GLN A 6 -26.85 -27.45 -39.77
C GLN A 6 -27.02 -26.71 -41.11
N GLN A 7 -27.11 -25.39 -41.04
CA GLN A 7 -27.10 -24.50 -42.20
C GLN A 7 -25.65 -24.25 -42.64
N ASN A 8 -25.36 -24.62 -43.89
CA ASN A 8 -24.05 -24.49 -44.53
C ASN A 8 -23.89 -23.05 -45.07
N ILE A 9 -23.01 -22.25 -44.49
CA ILE A 9 -22.72 -20.88 -44.95
C ILE A 9 -21.57 -20.94 -45.97
N PRO A 10 -21.73 -20.39 -47.19
CA PRO A 10 -20.67 -20.40 -48.19
C PRO A 10 -19.52 -19.45 -47.79
N LEU A 11 -18.30 -19.97 -47.93
CA LEU A 11 -17.05 -19.25 -47.65
C LEU A 11 -16.83 -18.16 -48.72
N VAL A 12 -16.81 -16.90 -48.29
CA VAL A 12 -16.49 -15.75 -49.16
C VAL A 12 -14.98 -15.74 -49.41
N GLN A 13 -14.59 -15.91 -50.67
CA GLN A 13 -13.21 -15.93 -51.12
C GLN A 13 -12.72 -14.49 -51.31
N THR A 14 -11.83 -14.02 -50.42
CA THR A 14 -11.23 -12.68 -50.50
C THR A 14 -10.18 -12.59 -51.61
N THR A 15 -10.36 -11.65 -52.52
CA THR A 15 -9.43 -11.29 -53.60
C THR A 15 -8.10 -10.78 -53.03
N PRO A 16 -6.93 -11.18 -53.54
CA PRO A 16 -5.64 -10.66 -53.10
C PRO A 16 -5.48 -9.18 -53.46
N GLU A 17 -5.23 -8.32 -52.46
CA GLU A 17 -4.80 -6.93 -52.67
C GLU A 17 -3.37 -6.89 -53.21
N ILE A 18 -3.16 -6.09 -54.26
CA ILE A 18 -1.85 -5.82 -54.83
C ILE A 18 -1.11 -4.84 -53.90
N PRO A 19 0.08 -5.17 -53.38
CA PRO A 19 0.81 -4.29 -52.49
C PRO A 19 1.22 -3.01 -53.23
N THR A 20 0.77 -1.87 -52.71
CA THR A 20 1.18 -0.55 -53.20
C THR A 20 2.61 -0.29 -52.73
N PRO A 21 3.53 0.19 -53.57
CA PRO A 21 4.90 0.47 -53.15
C PRO A 21 4.93 1.54 -52.06
N ASP A 22 5.63 1.24 -50.95
CA ASP A 22 5.75 2.14 -49.80
C ASP A 22 6.34 3.50 -50.23
N PRO A 23 5.75 4.62 -49.78
CA PRO A 23 6.28 5.94 -50.05
C PRO A 23 7.66 6.08 -49.42
N THR A 24 8.65 6.45 -50.23
CA THR A 24 10.00 6.75 -49.75
C THR A 24 9.96 7.84 -48.69
N PRO A 25 10.53 7.62 -47.49
CA PRO A 25 10.49 8.60 -46.43
C PRO A 25 11.25 9.87 -46.86
N PRO A 26 10.72 11.05 -46.51
CA PRO A 26 11.37 12.31 -46.85
C PRO A 26 12.75 12.40 -46.17
N PRO A 27 13.75 13.03 -46.82
CA PRO A 27 15.08 13.16 -46.26
C PRO A 27 15.02 13.89 -44.92
N THR A 28 15.49 13.22 -43.86
CA THR A 28 15.51 13.77 -42.51
C THR A 28 16.41 15.00 -42.47
N ASN A 29 15.83 16.14 -42.07
CA ASN A 29 16.55 17.41 -41.99
C ASN A 29 17.37 17.47 -40.68
N TRP A 30 18.55 16.87 -40.70
CA TRP A 30 19.48 16.79 -39.57
C TRP A 30 19.85 18.14 -38.95
N SER A 31 19.80 19.22 -39.73
CA SER A 31 20.02 20.59 -39.22
C SER A 31 18.98 21.00 -38.17
N LYS A 32 17.70 20.66 -38.40
CA LYS A 32 16.63 20.92 -37.42
C LYS A 32 16.84 20.10 -36.14
N VAL A 33 17.21 18.83 -36.28
CA VAL A 33 17.46 17.95 -35.13
C VAL A 33 18.58 18.53 -34.26
N ILE A 34 19.73 18.89 -34.86
CA ILE A 34 20.86 19.47 -34.13
C ILE A 34 20.50 20.79 -33.44
N LEU A 35 19.73 21.66 -34.09
CA LEU A 35 19.26 22.92 -33.51
C LEU A 35 18.37 22.70 -32.27
N PHE A 36 17.43 21.76 -32.33
CA PHE A 36 16.56 21.47 -31.17
C PHE A 36 17.32 20.82 -30.02
N THR A 37 18.26 19.92 -30.30
CA THR A 37 19.07 19.28 -29.27
C THR A 37 19.98 20.29 -28.56
N THR A 38 20.60 21.20 -29.32
CA THR A 38 21.45 22.25 -28.74
C THR A 38 20.64 23.25 -27.92
N LEU A 39 19.46 23.68 -28.39
CA LEU A 39 18.57 24.56 -27.62
C LEU A 39 18.11 23.91 -26.30
N GLY A 40 17.77 22.62 -26.33
CA GLY A 40 17.40 21.87 -25.12
C GLY A 40 18.51 21.82 -24.07
N LEU A 41 19.76 21.62 -24.49
CA LEU A 41 20.92 21.64 -23.60
C LEU A 41 21.13 23.00 -22.91
N PHE A 42 20.95 24.11 -23.64
CA PHE A 42 21.07 25.45 -23.05
C PHE A 42 19.99 25.72 -21.99
N ILE A 43 18.75 25.24 -22.20
CA ILE A 43 17.66 25.39 -21.23
C ILE A 43 17.97 24.62 -19.94
N ILE A 44 18.43 23.37 -20.05
CA ILE A 44 18.77 22.54 -18.88
C ILE A 44 19.90 23.18 -18.06
N VAL A 45 20.97 23.64 -18.72
CA VAL A 45 22.08 24.32 -18.03
C VAL A 45 21.62 25.61 -17.36
N GLY A 46 20.75 26.39 -18.00
CA GLY A 46 20.17 27.61 -17.44
C GLY A 46 19.33 27.36 -16.18
N LEU A 47 18.50 26.31 -16.18
CA LEU A 47 17.67 25.93 -15.03
C LEU A 47 18.51 25.47 -13.84
N ILE A 48 19.56 24.68 -14.07
CA ILE A 48 20.51 24.26 -13.01
C ILE A 48 21.19 25.49 -12.39
N PHE A 49 21.66 26.43 -13.21
CA PHE A 49 22.29 27.65 -12.72
C PHE A 49 21.32 28.52 -11.90
N ALA A 50 20.07 28.66 -12.35
CA ALA A 50 19.03 29.39 -11.62
C ALA A 50 18.73 28.76 -10.25
N GLY A 51 18.60 27.43 -10.19
CA GLY A 51 18.38 26.70 -8.93
C GLY A 51 19.49 26.90 -7.90
N ILE A 52 20.75 26.89 -8.34
CA ILE A 52 21.92 27.13 -7.47
C ILE A 52 21.89 28.56 -6.88
N GLN A 53 21.49 29.57 -7.66
CA GLN A 53 21.42 30.95 -7.17
C GLN A 53 20.27 31.18 -6.19
N ILE A 54 19.12 30.54 -6.41
CA ILE A 54 17.98 30.60 -5.48
C ILE A 54 18.35 29.93 -4.15
N GLY A 55 19.01 28.77 -4.18
CA GLY A 55 19.44 28.05 -2.98
C GLY A 55 20.40 28.86 -2.10
N LYS A 56 21.33 29.62 -2.69
CA LYS A 56 22.25 30.49 -1.94
C LYS A 56 21.54 31.64 -1.21
N SER A 57 20.41 32.10 -1.73
CA SER A 57 19.67 33.24 -1.16
C SER A 57 18.81 32.85 0.05
N GLN A 58 18.43 31.58 0.20
CA GLN A 58 17.58 31.13 1.31
C GLN A 58 18.35 30.81 2.62
N VAL A 59 19.69 30.69 2.57
CA VAL A 59 20.49 30.41 3.77
C VAL A 59 20.63 31.63 4.70
N LEU A 60 20.29 32.84 4.24
CA LEU A 60 20.49 34.08 5.00
C LEU A 60 19.29 34.55 5.85
N ILE A 61 18.15 33.85 5.82
CA ILE A 61 16.92 34.26 6.54
C ILE A 61 16.48 33.19 7.55
N GLN A 62 17.39 32.79 8.43
CA GLN A 62 17.04 31.97 9.61
C GLN A 62 17.44 32.74 10.87
N GLU A 63 16.61 33.73 11.24
CA GLU A 63 16.67 34.34 12.57
C GLU A 63 16.26 33.30 13.62
N ALA A 64 17.03 33.24 14.70
CA ALA A 64 16.80 32.35 15.82
C ALA A 64 15.50 32.73 16.56
N ILE A 65 14.51 31.84 16.53
CA ILE A 65 13.32 31.94 17.39
C ILE A 65 13.78 31.65 18.83
N VAL A 66 13.88 32.70 19.64
CA VAL A 66 14.06 32.59 21.09
C VAL A 66 12.76 32.08 21.70
N ILE A 67 12.76 30.80 22.09
CA ILE A 67 11.62 30.16 22.74
C ILE A 67 11.68 30.47 24.25
N THR A 68 10.72 31.26 24.73
CA THR A 68 10.51 31.52 26.16
C THR A 68 10.00 30.23 26.84
N PRO A 69 10.56 29.82 28.00
CA PRO A 69 10.17 28.56 28.64
C PRO A 69 8.79 28.68 29.31
N THR A 70 7.81 27.94 28.78
CA THR A 70 6.51 27.70 29.42
C THR A 70 6.70 26.78 30.62
N ALA A 71 6.16 27.19 31.77
CA ALA A 71 6.24 26.49 33.03
C ALA A 71 5.81 25.01 32.93
N MET A 72 6.68 24.12 33.41
CA MET A 72 6.41 22.69 33.57
C MET A 72 5.31 22.48 34.62
N LEU A 73 4.22 21.81 34.21
CA LEU A 73 3.25 21.24 35.15
C LEU A 73 3.90 20.07 35.90
N THR A 74 3.83 20.13 37.21
CA THR A 74 4.28 19.11 38.17
C THR A 74 3.53 17.79 37.93
N GLN A 75 4.26 16.75 37.55
CA GLN A 75 3.72 15.38 37.47
C GLN A 75 3.64 14.77 38.86
N THR A 76 2.42 14.44 39.28
CA THR A 76 2.14 13.57 40.42
C THR A 76 2.65 12.16 40.11
N THR A 77 3.62 11.69 40.90
CA THR A 77 4.19 10.35 40.81
C THR A 77 3.18 9.34 41.36
N ALA A 78 2.51 8.59 40.47
CA ALA A 78 1.72 7.43 40.83
C ALA A 78 2.56 6.15 40.65
N ASN A 79 2.56 5.33 41.69
CA ASN A 79 3.31 4.09 41.86
C ASN A 79 2.96 3.03 40.78
N PRO A 80 3.90 2.18 40.33
CA PRO A 80 3.64 1.14 39.34
C PRO A 80 3.11 -0.12 40.03
N ALA A 81 1.83 -0.42 39.85
CA ALA A 81 1.28 -1.72 40.21
C ALA A 81 0.21 -2.13 39.19
N THR A 82 0.30 -3.38 38.76
CA THR A 82 -0.54 -4.10 37.80
C THR A 82 -0.43 -3.69 36.33
N SER A 83 0.38 -4.46 35.60
CA SER A 83 0.25 -4.63 34.15
C SER A 83 -1.20 -5.07 33.86
N PRO A 84 -1.97 -4.33 33.04
CA PRO A 84 -3.35 -4.68 32.78
C PRO A 84 -3.39 -6.05 32.11
N THR A 85 -4.17 -6.97 32.70
CA THR A 85 -4.55 -8.23 32.05
C THR A 85 -5.20 -7.88 30.71
N GLN A 86 -4.45 -8.06 29.64
CA GLN A 86 -4.89 -7.79 28.28
C GLN A 86 -5.96 -8.83 27.94
N ILE A 87 -7.23 -8.43 28.06
CA ILE A 87 -8.35 -9.24 27.56
C ILE A 87 -8.13 -9.33 26.04
N LYS A 88 -7.66 -10.47 25.55
CA LYS A 88 -7.60 -10.76 24.11
C LYS A 88 -9.04 -10.83 23.59
N ASN A 89 -9.55 -9.69 23.16
CA ASN A 89 -10.87 -9.51 22.54
C ASN A 89 -10.86 -9.89 21.05
N ASN A 90 -9.84 -10.60 20.59
CA ASN A 90 -9.64 -11.00 19.22
C ASN A 90 -9.64 -12.52 19.10
N THR A 91 -10.21 -13.03 18.01
CA THR A 91 -10.31 -14.47 17.74
C THR A 91 -9.78 -14.77 16.35
N LEU A 92 -9.05 -15.88 16.24
CA LEU A 92 -8.60 -16.43 14.97
C LEU A 92 -9.17 -17.84 14.83
N THR A 93 -10.17 -17.99 13.96
CA THR A 93 -10.92 -19.25 13.81
C THR A 93 -10.61 -19.87 12.46
N SER A 94 -10.15 -21.12 12.43
CA SER A 94 -9.98 -21.88 11.18
C SER A 94 -11.32 -22.05 10.48
N ILE A 95 -11.43 -21.63 9.21
CA ILE A 95 -12.65 -21.81 8.40
C ILE A 95 -12.51 -23.03 7.49
N ASP A 96 -11.35 -23.17 6.84
CA ASP A 96 -11.00 -24.27 5.95
C ASP A 96 -9.48 -24.46 5.93
N ASP A 97 -8.94 -25.28 5.02
CA ASP A 97 -7.50 -25.58 4.95
C ASP A 97 -6.62 -24.39 4.53
N THR A 98 -7.22 -23.36 3.92
CA THR A 98 -6.51 -22.16 3.44
C THR A 98 -6.72 -20.98 4.37
N TRP A 99 -7.93 -20.80 4.91
CA TRP A 99 -8.35 -19.56 5.53
C TRP A 99 -8.61 -19.68 7.03
N ASN A 100 -8.20 -18.64 7.75
CA ASN A 100 -8.71 -18.29 9.06
C ASN A 100 -9.65 -17.08 8.95
N LEU A 101 -10.65 -16.99 9.83
CA LEU A 101 -11.40 -15.79 10.10
C LEU A 101 -10.74 -15.07 11.28
N TYR A 102 -10.15 -13.91 11.02
CA TYR A 102 -9.74 -13.01 12.08
C TYR A 102 -10.92 -12.11 12.45
N SER A 103 -11.20 -11.97 13.74
CA SER A 103 -12.20 -11.02 14.27
C SER A 103 -11.58 -10.23 15.41
N ASN A 104 -11.64 -8.90 15.31
CA ASN A 104 -11.24 -7.98 16.37
C ASN A 104 -12.49 -7.36 16.95
N ASN A 105 -12.93 -7.83 18.12
CA ASN A 105 -14.18 -7.37 18.73
C ASN A 105 -14.04 -5.97 19.34
N LEU A 106 -12.80 -5.51 19.62
CA LEU A 106 -12.57 -4.16 20.15
C LEU A 106 -12.74 -3.10 19.05
N LEU A 107 -12.16 -3.34 17.87
CA LEU A 107 -12.30 -2.45 16.71
C LEU A 107 -13.61 -2.72 15.92
N GLY A 108 -14.22 -3.88 16.16
CA GLY A 108 -15.48 -4.32 15.56
C GLY A 108 -15.37 -4.53 14.06
N PHE A 109 -14.50 -5.47 13.67
CA PHE A 109 -14.42 -5.96 12.30
C PHE A 109 -13.99 -7.43 12.26
N SER A 110 -14.18 -8.04 11.08
CA SER A 110 -13.61 -9.34 10.76
C SER A 110 -13.13 -9.38 9.30
N ILE A 111 -12.14 -10.24 9.04
CA ILE A 111 -11.52 -10.42 7.74
C ILE A 111 -10.98 -11.85 7.62
N LYS A 112 -11.07 -12.46 6.44
CA LYS A 112 -10.32 -13.69 6.15
C LYS A 112 -8.85 -13.37 6.04
N ILE A 113 -8.00 -14.19 6.64
CA ILE A 113 -6.55 -14.17 6.42
C ILE A 113 -6.09 -15.58 6.05
N PRO A 114 -5.16 -15.75 5.10
CA PRO A 114 -4.68 -17.07 4.76
C PRO A 114 -3.89 -17.64 5.96
N LYS A 115 -3.89 -18.95 6.15
CA LYS A 115 -3.10 -19.59 7.22
C LYS A 115 -1.60 -19.46 6.98
N MET A 116 -1.21 -19.60 5.72
CA MET A 116 0.16 -19.55 5.23
C MET A 116 0.18 -18.71 3.97
N SER A 117 1.26 -17.98 3.74
CA SER A 117 1.47 -17.27 2.48
C SER A 117 2.93 -17.32 2.02
N PHE A 118 3.12 -17.24 0.71
CA PHE A 118 4.42 -17.40 0.06
C PHE A 118 5.21 -16.09 0.10
N GLU A 119 6.32 -16.08 0.83
CA GLU A 119 7.09 -14.88 1.14
C GLU A 119 8.57 -15.03 0.80
N TYR A 120 9.15 -13.98 0.23
CA TYR A 120 10.59 -13.86 0.05
C TYR A 120 11.30 -13.66 1.40
N GLY A 121 12.29 -14.50 1.69
CA GLY A 121 12.90 -14.54 3.03
C GLY A 121 12.11 -15.40 4.02
N GLY A 122 11.14 -16.19 3.56
CA GLY A 122 10.48 -17.20 4.36
C GLY A 122 11.39 -18.36 4.76
N VAL A 123 12.48 -18.60 4.03
CA VAL A 123 13.50 -19.59 4.36
C VAL A 123 14.91 -19.09 4.02
N CYS A 124 15.92 -19.76 4.57
CA CYS A 124 17.31 -19.56 4.20
C CYS A 124 17.94 -20.88 3.74
N ILE A 125 18.53 -20.88 2.54
CA ILE A 125 19.18 -22.04 1.93
C ILE A 125 20.62 -21.63 1.61
N ASN A 126 21.59 -22.36 2.18
CA ASN A 126 23.03 -22.11 1.97
C ASN A 126 23.46 -20.65 2.24
N GLY A 127 22.92 -20.05 3.29
CA GLY A 127 23.23 -18.67 3.67
C GLY A 127 22.62 -17.61 2.74
N LYS A 128 21.62 -17.96 1.93
CA LYS A 128 20.87 -17.05 1.07
C LYS A 128 19.39 -17.12 1.39
N LEU A 129 18.72 -15.97 1.33
CA LEU A 129 17.27 -15.89 1.45
C LEU A 129 16.61 -16.55 0.24
N ASP A 130 15.54 -17.28 0.51
CA ASP A 130 14.70 -17.90 -0.52
C ASP A 130 13.23 -17.78 -0.12
N VAL A 131 12.35 -18.12 -1.05
CA VAL A 131 10.90 -18.10 -0.88
C VAL A 131 10.41 -19.34 -0.14
N ALA A 132 9.48 -19.17 0.79
CA ALA A 132 8.78 -20.29 1.43
C ALA A 132 7.39 -19.89 1.89
N MET A 133 6.56 -20.89 2.20
CA MET A 133 5.30 -20.66 2.90
C MET A 133 5.59 -20.29 4.35
N VAL A 134 5.11 -19.13 4.77
CA VAL A 134 5.25 -18.61 6.14
C VAL A 134 3.87 -18.43 6.76
N PRO A 135 3.65 -18.77 8.04
CA PRO A 135 2.37 -18.54 8.69
C PRO A 135 2.03 -17.04 8.70
N VAL A 136 0.77 -16.71 8.47
CA VAL A 136 0.26 -15.34 8.62
C VAL A 136 -0.34 -15.18 10.01
N THR A 137 -0.03 -14.05 10.63
CA THR A 137 -0.42 -13.68 11.99
C THR A 137 -0.94 -12.25 12.03
N THR A 138 -1.40 -11.83 13.22
CA THR A 138 -1.93 -10.49 13.46
C THR A 138 -1.36 -9.87 14.74
N PHE A 139 -1.20 -8.55 14.73
CA PHE A 139 -0.81 -7.76 15.90
C PHE A 139 -1.68 -6.52 15.98
N ASP A 140 -2.37 -6.33 17.09
CA ASP A 140 -3.21 -5.14 17.29
C ASP A 140 -2.44 -4.02 17.98
N ASP A 141 -2.76 -2.79 17.60
CA ASP A 141 -2.40 -1.60 18.37
C ASP A 141 -3.62 -0.71 18.61
N SER A 142 -3.39 0.53 19.07
CA SER A 142 -4.48 1.47 19.37
C SER A 142 -5.20 2.01 18.14
N GLN A 143 -4.60 1.91 16.96
CA GLN A 143 -5.09 2.50 15.70
C GLN A 143 -5.68 1.43 14.77
N GLY A 144 -5.24 0.18 14.90
CA GLY A 144 -5.61 -0.86 13.96
C GLY A 144 -5.06 -2.24 14.26
N THR A 145 -5.08 -3.07 13.21
CA THR A 145 -4.50 -4.41 13.21
C THR A 145 -3.46 -4.51 12.10
N TYR A 146 -2.26 -4.94 12.45
CA TYR A 146 -1.28 -5.43 11.50
C TYR A 146 -1.59 -6.87 11.10
N ILE A 147 -1.65 -7.15 9.80
CA ILE A 147 -1.68 -8.50 9.23
C ILE A 147 -0.35 -8.71 8.52
N THR A 148 0.40 -9.73 8.93
CA THR A 148 1.76 -9.97 8.41
C THR A 148 2.19 -11.41 8.66
N TYR A 149 3.42 -11.75 8.33
CA TYR A 149 4.02 -13.06 8.58
C TYR A 149 4.42 -13.23 10.04
N GLU A 150 4.34 -14.46 10.56
CA GLU A 150 4.77 -14.77 11.94
C GLU A 150 6.28 -14.56 12.14
N TYR A 151 7.06 -14.72 11.09
CA TYR A 151 8.50 -14.50 11.11
C TYR A 151 9.02 -14.15 9.72
N PHE A 152 10.28 -13.74 9.65
CA PHE A 152 11.03 -13.63 8.41
C PHE A 152 12.50 -13.97 8.69
N ASN A 153 13.30 -14.16 7.65
CA ASN A 153 14.75 -14.30 7.77
C ASN A 153 15.42 -12.98 7.39
N GLU A 154 16.30 -12.49 8.26
CA GLU A 154 17.12 -11.31 8.01
C GLU A 154 18.15 -11.58 6.91
N TYR A 155 18.55 -10.52 6.19
CA TYR A 155 19.66 -10.60 5.23
C TYR A 155 20.89 -11.20 5.92
N PRO A 156 21.54 -12.19 5.30
CA PRO A 156 22.66 -12.88 5.90
C PRO A 156 23.82 -11.92 6.18
N ILE A 157 24.28 -11.90 7.43
CA ILE A 157 25.56 -11.30 7.81
C ILE A 157 26.54 -12.47 7.96
N ASN A 158 27.64 -12.44 7.21
CA ASN A 158 28.63 -13.53 7.16
C ASN A 158 28.02 -14.88 6.73
N ASN A 159 27.12 -14.89 5.75
CA ASN A 159 26.40 -16.09 5.26
C ASN A 159 25.53 -16.81 6.31
N VAL A 160 25.20 -16.15 7.42
CA VAL A 160 24.28 -16.69 8.43
C VAL A 160 22.99 -15.88 8.39
N CYS A 161 21.90 -16.53 7.98
CA CYS A 161 20.56 -15.96 8.11
C CYS A 161 20.09 -16.09 9.55
N LYS A 162 19.45 -15.03 10.05
CA LYS A 162 18.80 -15.04 11.35
C LYS A 162 17.28 -15.03 11.16
N LYS A 163 16.61 -16.05 11.68
CA LYS A 163 15.14 -16.05 11.77
C LYS A 163 14.73 -15.09 12.88
N THR A 164 13.91 -14.11 12.53
CA THR A 164 13.34 -13.15 13.48
C THR A 164 11.83 -13.34 13.52
N ILE A 165 11.32 -13.65 14.71
CA ILE A 165 9.88 -13.73 14.96
C ILE A 165 9.34 -12.31 14.98
N ASN A 166 8.25 -12.06 14.25
CA ASN A 166 7.60 -10.76 14.27
C ASN A 166 6.89 -10.56 15.60
N ASP A 167 6.99 -9.34 16.10
CA ASP A 167 6.16 -8.78 17.15
C ASP A 167 5.77 -7.35 16.78
N LEU A 168 4.85 -6.74 17.53
CA LEU A 168 4.35 -5.40 17.24
C LEU A 168 5.49 -4.37 17.20
N ASN A 169 6.44 -4.46 18.12
CA ASN A 169 7.56 -3.53 18.21
C ASN A 169 8.47 -3.65 16.98
N THR A 170 8.78 -4.86 16.54
CA THR A 170 9.58 -5.14 15.34
C THR A 170 8.91 -4.57 14.08
N ILE A 171 7.60 -4.77 13.95
CA ILE A 171 6.81 -4.24 12.81
C ILE A 171 6.83 -2.70 12.82
N GLN A 172 6.53 -2.09 13.96
CA GLN A 172 6.48 -0.63 14.09
C GLN A 172 7.86 0.02 13.86
N GLN A 173 8.93 -0.56 14.41
CA GLN A 173 10.30 -0.09 14.19
C GLN A 173 10.66 -0.10 12.71
N ARG A 174 10.35 -1.19 11.99
CA ARG A 174 10.63 -1.31 10.55
C ARG A 174 9.80 -0.36 9.72
N ALA A 175 8.52 -0.21 10.03
CA ALA A 175 7.66 0.77 9.36
C ALA A 175 8.22 2.20 9.53
N ASN A 176 8.73 2.54 10.71
CA ASN A 176 9.36 3.83 10.97
C ASN A 176 10.70 3.99 10.22
N GLN A 177 11.53 2.95 10.17
CA GLN A 177 12.79 2.97 9.42
C GLN A 177 12.56 3.18 7.91
N TRP A 178 11.53 2.54 7.35
CA TRP A 178 11.12 2.74 5.96
C TRP A 178 10.69 4.19 5.70
N LYS A 179 9.81 4.74 6.55
CA LYS A 179 9.34 6.14 6.46
C LYS A 179 10.46 7.15 6.51
N ASN A 180 11.52 6.89 7.28
CA ASN A 180 12.65 7.80 7.45
C ASN A 180 13.71 7.67 6.34
N GLY A 181 13.44 6.94 5.26
CA GLY A 181 14.38 6.81 4.13
C GLY A 181 15.61 5.94 4.41
N ASN A 182 15.66 5.27 5.55
CA ASN A 182 16.73 4.34 5.92
C ASN A 182 16.45 2.89 5.43
N GLY A 183 15.49 2.72 4.51
CA GLY A 183 14.97 1.44 4.07
C GLY A 183 15.89 0.61 3.17
N ASN A 184 17.00 1.17 2.67
CA ASN A 184 17.81 0.57 1.60
C ASN A 184 18.42 -0.80 1.95
N ASN A 185 18.48 -1.19 3.23
CA ASN A 185 19.07 -2.45 3.68
C ASN A 185 18.11 -3.35 4.49
N LEU A 186 16.83 -3.01 4.57
CA LEU A 186 15.86 -3.73 5.38
C LEU A 186 14.79 -4.36 4.49
N ILE A 187 14.70 -5.69 4.52
CA ILE A 187 13.49 -6.39 4.07
C ILE A 187 12.42 -6.04 5.11
N VAL A 188 11.54 -5.10 4.78
CA VAL A 188 10.32 -4.91 5.56
C VAL A 188 9.37 -6.01 5.09
N PRO A 189 9.05 -7.02 5.93
CA PRO A 189 8.07 -8.01 5.54
C PRO A 189 6.78 -7.28 5.17
N SER A 190 6.24 -7.64 4.02
CA SER A 190 5.02 -7.04 3.52
C SER A 190 3.94 -7.19 4.60
N ASN A 191 3.32 -6.07 4.98
CA ASN A 191 2.31 -6.03 6.02
C ASN A 191 1.20 -5.10 5.61
N TRP A 192 -0.02 -5.45 6.01
CA TRP A 192 -1.14 -4.54 5.98
C TRP A 192 -1.35 -3.99 7.38
N HIS A 193 -1.58 -2.68 7.47
CA HIS A 193 -2.05 -2.05 8.69
C HIS A 193 -3.50 -1.59 8.47
N VAL A 194 -4.45 -2.38 8.96
CA VAL A 194 -5.89 -2.11 8.89
C VAL A 194 -6.23 -1.10 9.97
N VAL A 195 -6.22 0.18 9.59
CA VAL A 195 -6.58 1.30 10.47
C VAL A 195 -8.09 1.44 10.50
N ILE A 196 -8.68 1.56 11.69
CA ILE A 196 -10.14 1.70 11.86
C ILE A 196 -10.44 2.96 12.66
N ALA A 197 -11.42 3.72 12.21
CA ALA A 197 -11.89 4.92 12.90
C ALA A 197 -13.42 4.98 12.95
N LYS A 198 -13.93 5.65 13.98
CA LYS A 198 -15.30 6.10 14.03
C LYS A 198 -15.49 7.25 13.04
N VAL A 199 -16.50 7.15 12.20
CA VAL A 199 -16.80 8.11 11.12
C VAL A 199 -18.31 8.18 10.96
N GLU A 200 -18.92 9.28 11.39
CA GLU A 200 -20.38 9.44 11.45
C GLU A 200 -21.00 9.76 10.08
N ASN A 201 -20.24 10.44 9.22
CA ASN A 201 -20.74 11.06 8.00
C ASN A 201 -19.61 11.30 6.97
N ASP A 202 -19.99 11.82 5.80
CA ASP A 202 -19.05 12.05 4.69
C ASP A 202 -17.99 13.11 4.99
N ASN A 203 -18.28 14.12 5.81
CA ASN A 203 -17.27 15.11 6.16
C ASN A 203 -16.18 14.48 7.03
N GLU A 204 -16.57 13.64 7.98
CA GLU A 204 -15.63 12.87 8.80
C GLU A 204 -14.88 11.83 7.99
N LEU A 205 -15.54 11.18 7.01
CA LEU A 205 -14.90 10.22 6.11
C LEU A 205 -13.82 10.91 5.28
N GLU A 206 -14.06 12.13 4.81
CA GLU A 206 -13.06 12.89 4.07
C GLU A 206 -11.89 13.31 4.99
N GLY A 207 -12.19 13.70 6.24
CA GLY A 207 -11.16 13.93 7.25
C GLY A 207 -10.29 12.70 7.52
N PHE A 208 -10.92 11.52 7.59
CA PHE A 208 -10.24 10.24 7.75
C PHE A 208 -9.33 9.92 6.55
N ILE A 209 -9.82 10.11 5.32
CA ILE A 209 -9.03 9.98 4.10
C ILE A 209 -7.83 10.92 4.11
N LYS A 210 -8.04 12.20 4.43
CA LYS A 210 -6.99 13.22 4.44
C LYS A 210 -5.90 12.92 5.48
N THR A 211 -6.28 12.38 6.64
CA THR A 211 -5.35 11.98 7.69
C THR A 211 -4.45 10.83 7.26
N ASN A 212 -4.98 9.87 6.50
CA ASN A 212 -4.23 8.67 6.08
C ASN A 212 -3.48 8.83 4.76
N TYR A 213 -3.98 9.68 3.85
CA TYR A 213 -3.48 9.75 2.47
C TYR A 213 -3.02 11.15 2.03
N GLY A 214 -3.31 12.19 2.80
CA GLY A 214 -2.87 13.56 2.52
C GLY A 214 -4.02 14.55 2.27
N SER A 215 -3.76 15.82 2.57
CA SER A 215 -4.79 16.89 2.57
C SER A 215 -5.46 17.17 1.23
N GLY A 216 -4.85 16.76 0.11
CA GLY A 216 -5.41 16.90 -1.24
C GLY A 216 -6.43 15.82 -1.58
N CYS A 217 -6.48 14.72 -0.83
CA CYS A 217 -7.36 13.60 -1.11
C CYS A 217 -8.82 13.93 -0.77
N LYS A 218 -9.72 13.45 -1.62
CA LYS A 218 -11.17 13.66 -1.48
C LYS A 218 -11.93 12.35 -1.59
N ILE A 219 -13.16 12.34 -1.06
CA ILE A 219 -14.08 11.23 -1.27
C ILE A 219 -14.46 11.16 -2.76
N GLY A 220 -14.40 9.96 -3.31
CA GLY A 220 -14.91 9.62 -4.64
C GLY A 220 -16.17 8.77 -4.58
N THR A 221 -16.35 7.94 -5.60
CA THR A 221 -17.50 7.04 -5.71
C THR A 221 -17.50 6.00 -4.60
N LYS A 222 -18.69 5.67 -4.10
CA LYS A 222 -18.92 4.59 -3.14
C LYS A 222 -19.68 3.47 -3.84
N SER A 223 -19.16 2.25 -3.79
CA SER A 223 -19.84 1.05 -4.32
C SER A 223 -20.11 0.08 -3.19
N LEU A 224 -21.33 -0.45 -3.12
CA LEU A 224 -21.70 -1.43 -2.09
C LEU A 224 -20.99 -2.76 -2.37
N SER A 225 -20.22 -3.25 -1.40
CA SER A 225 -19.56 -4.54 -1.44
C SER A 225 -20.55 -5.68 -1.14
N PRO A 226 -20.23 -6.93 -1.52
CA PRO A 226 -21.04 -8.09 -1.13
C PRO A 226 -21.19 -8.29 0.38
N THR A 227 -20.28 -7.71 1.17
CA THR A 227 -20.29 -7.78 2.64
C THR A 227 -21.15 -6.70 3.30
N GLY A 228 -21.83 -5.85 2.53
CA GLY A 228 -22.70 -4.78 3.04
C GLY A 228 -21.95 -3.52 3.46
N THR A 229 -20.64 -3.43 3.18
CA THR A 229 -19.84 -2.22 3.41
C THR A 229 -19.66 -1.46 2.10
N TYR A 230 -19.42 -0.15 2.14
CA TYR A 230 -19.05 0.59 0.93
C TYR A 230 -17.55 0.50 0.68
N ASP A 231 -17.17 0.11 -0.54
CA ASP A 231 -15.86 0.37 -1.11
C ASP A 231 -15.82 1.84 -1.57
N VAL A 232 -14.89 2.62 -1.04
CA VAL A 232 -14.80 4.06 -1.30
C VAL A 232 -13.58 4.34 -2.15
N LYS A 233 -13.79 4.91 -3.33
CA LYS A 233 -12.71 5.46 -4.15
C LYS A 233 -12.23 6.78 -3.55
N ILE A 234 -10.92 7.01 -3.57
CA ILE A 234 -10.29 8.28 -3.26
C ILE A 234 -10.00 9.01 -4.58
N LEU A 235 -10.35 10.29 -4.63
CA LEU A 235 -9.99 11.19 -5.73
C LEU A 235 -8.73 11.98 -5.34
N GLY A 236 -7.77 12.03 -6.27
CA GLY A 236 -6.61 12.90 -6.16
C GLY A 236 -6.95 14.37 -6.43
N ASP A 237 -5.92 15.20 -6.42
CA ASP A 237 -5.99 16.63 -6.76
C ASP A 237 -5.56 16.94 -8.21
N ASP A 238 -5.39 15.90 -9.03
CA ASP A 238 -4.98 15.98 -10.44
C ASP A 238 -3.60 16.65 -10.67
N LEU A 239 -2.74 16.63 -9.66
CA LEU A 239 -1.35 17.12 -9.73
C LEU A 239 -0.35 15.97 -9.89
N ASP A 240 0.83 16.29 -10.41
CA ASP A 240 1.96 15.37 -10.50
C ASP A 240 2.42 14.92 -9.09
N LEU A 241 3.05 13.74 -8.99
CA LEU A 241 3.49 13.16 -7.72
C LEU A 241 4.42 14.08 -6.89
N SER A 242 5.18 14.97 -7.54
CA SER A 242 6.05 15.94 -6.88
C SER A 242 5.31 17.14 -6.28
N GLU A 243 4.06 17.37 -6.68
CA GLU A 243 3.27 18.56 -6.34
C GLU A 243 1.98 18.21 -5.59
N THR A 244 1.48 16.98 -5.75
CA THR A 244 0.23 16.52 -5.17
C THR A 244 0.27 16.52 -3.65
N LYS A 245 -0.87 16.90 -3.07
CA LYS A 245 -1.18 16.72 -1.64
C LYS A 245 -1.98 15.44 -1.39
N CYS A 246 -2.16 14.61 -2.42
CA CYS A 246 -2.74 13.28 -2.36
C CYS A 246 -1.81 12.24 -3.03
N PRO A 247 -0.64 11.93 -2.44
CA PRO A 247 0.39 11.09 -3.04
C PRO A 247 0.05 9.58 -3.05
N ILE A 248 -1.16 9.20 -3.46
CA ILE A 248 -1.56 7.80 -3.60
C ILE A 248 -1.01 7.26 -4.92
N ASN A 249 0.05 6.46 -4.84
CA ASN A 249 0.66 5.78 -5.98
C ASN A 249 0.70 4.25 -5.81
N PHE A 250 -0.23 3.70 -5.02
CA PHE A 250 -0.32 2.28 -4.69
C PHE A 250 -1.78 1.83 -4.58
N VAL A 251 -2.01 0.52 -4.57
CA VAL A 251 -3.34 -0.07 -4.34
C VAL A 251 -3.70 0.05 -2.86
N TYR A 252 -4.91 0.49 -2.57
CA TYR A 252 -5.43 0.59 -1.21
C TYR A 252 -6.81 -0.06 -1.13
N ALA A 253 -7.25 -0.30 0.09
CA ALA A 253 -8.65 -0.56 0.40
C ALA A 253 -9.16 0.52 1.36
N LEU A 254 -10.36 1.01 1.10
CA LEU A 254 -11.07 1.94 1.97
C LEU A 254 -12.53 1.48 2.06
N LYS A 255 -12.92 1.06 3.26
CA LYS A 255 -14.22 0.51 3.59
C LYS A 255 -14.97 1.50 4.47
N TYR A 256 -16.26 1.70 4.24
CA TYR A 256 -17.11 2.59 5.04
C TYR A 256 -18.47 1.94 5.33
N SER A 257 -18.94 2.02 6.58
CA SER A 257 -20.30 1.67 6.95
C SER A 257 -21.00 2.88 7.57
N PRO A 258 -21.97 3.50 6.89
CA PRO A 258 -22.77 4.58 7.49
C PRO A 258 -23.70 4.06 8.59
N GLU A 259 -24.13 2.79 8.54
CA GLU A 259 -24.97 2.18 9.56
C GLU A 259 -24.23 2.00 10.88
N LEU A 260 -22.94 1.64 10.80
CA LEU A 260 -22.10 1.38 11.98
C LEU A 260 -21.22 2.57 12.36
N HIS A 261 -21.28 3.66 11.60
CA HIS A 261 -20.46 4.86 11.76
C HIS A 261 -18.96 4.54 11.86
N LYS A 262 -18.46 3.72 10.93
CA LYS A 262 -17.06 3.26 10.90
C LYS A 262 -16.45 3.34 9.51
N ALA A 263 -15.17 3.67 9.46
CA ALA A 263 -14.33 3.54 8.29
C ALA A 263 -13.09 2.72 8.60
N ALA A 264 -12.57 2.00 7.60
CA ALA A 264 -11.36 1.21 7.71
C ALA A 264 -10.51 1.40 6.45
N THR A 265 -9.20 1.47 6.60
CA THR A 265 -8.31 1.65 5.47
C THR A 265 -6.95 0.99 5.67
N TRP A 266 -6.35 0.52 4.57
CA TRP A 266 -5.00 0.00 4.55
C TRP A 266 -4.38 0.13 3.16
N GLY A 267 -3.05 0.23 3.13
CA GLY A 267 -2.28 0.07 1.90
C GLY A 267 -2.15 -1.40 1.55
N VAL A 268 -2.56 -1.76 0.33
CA VAL A 268 -2.36 -3.11 -0.24
C VAL A 268 -0.98 -3.20 -0.87
N GLY A 269 -0.45 -2.10 -1.42
CA GLY A 269 0.87 -2.04 -2.06
C GLY A 269 0.77 -1.97 -3.58
N GLN A 270 1.90 -2.10 -4.27
CA GLN A 270 1.94 -2.20 -5.75
C GLN A 270 2.02 -3.66 -6.23
N GLU A 271 2.41 -4.56 -5.32
CA GLU A 271 2.59 -5.98 -5.57
C GLU A 271 1.66 -6.80 -4.68
N VAL A 272 1.47 -8.07 -5.02
CA VAL A 272 0.70 -9.00 -4.20
C VAL A 272 1.46 -9.24 -2.90
N VAL A 273 0.81 -8.96 -1.77
CA VAL A 273 1.39 -9.16 -0.44
C VAL A 273 1.21 -10.60 -0.02
N PHE A 274 -0.02 -11.12 -0.10
CA PHE A 274 -0.34 -12.48 0.29
C PHE A 274 -0.70 -13.32 -0.93
N SER A 275 0.03 -14.40 -1.13
CA SER A 275 -0.19 -15.36 -2.21
C SER A 275 -0.05 -16.82 -1.78
N SER A 276 -0.59 -17.72 -2.61
CA SER A 276 -0.32 -19.15 -2.52
C SER A 276 1.12 -19.48 -2.94
N ALA A 277 1.55 -20.72 -2.73
CA ALA A 277 2.83 -21.21 -3.25
C ALA A 277 3.00 -20.88 -4.75
N ASN A 278 4.18 -20.37 -5.10
CA ASN A 278 4.56 -19.95 -6.46
C ASN A 278 3.66 -18.86 -7.07
N TYR A 279 3.04 -18.01 -6.25
CA TYR A 279 2.21 -16.88 -6.70
C TYR A 279 1.03 -17.26 -7.62
N LYS A 280 0.59 -18.52 -7.58
CA LYS A 280 -0.50 -19.03 -8.45
C LYS A 280 -1.85 -18.39 -8.15
N GLN A 281 -2.08 -18.05 -6.89
CA GLN A 281 -3.30 -17.41 -6.41
C GLN A 281 -2.95 -16.17 -5.59
N ASN A 282 -3.56 -15.05 -5.94
CA ASN A 282 -3.55 -13.82 -5.16
C ASN A 282 -4.58 -13.93 -4.04
N TYR A 283 -4.15 -13.85 -2.78
CA TYR A 283 -5.02 -13.88 -1.62
C TYR A 283 -5.53 -12.49 -1.23
N ASP A 284 -4.83 -11.41 -1.59
CA ASP A 284 -5.19 -10.03 -1.24
C ASP A 284 -6.62 -9.68 -1.64
N SER A 285 -7.04 -10.03 -2.86
CA SER A 285 -8.40 -9.74 -3.34
C SER A 285 -9.48 -10.41 -2.48
N GLU A 286 -9.28 -11.68 -2.11
CA GLU A 286 -10.22 -12.42 -1.25
C GLU A 286 -10.23 -11.83 0.17
N MET A 287 -9.06 -11.44 0.69
CA MET A 287 -8.96 -10.77 1.98
C MET A 287 -9.75 -9.45 1.97
N ILE A 288 -9.53 -8.58 0.97
CA ILE A 288 -10.24 -7.30 0.81
C ILE A 288 -11.75 -7.50 0.68
N ASN A 289 -12.18 -8.49 -0.11
CA ASN A 289 -13.59 -8.77 -0.34
C ASN A 289 -14.28 -9.39 0.87
N SER A 290 -13.52 -10.08 1.73
CA SER A 290 -14.04 -10.69 2.96
C SER A 290 -14.19 -9.72 4.13
N PHE A 291 -13.58 -8.53 4.04
CA PHE A 291 -13.66 -7.54 5.12
C PHE A 291 -15.10 -7.13 5.38
N LYS A 292 -15.48 -7.14 6.65
CA LYS A 292 -16.76 -6.61 7.12
C LYS A 292 -16.61 -6.00 8.50
N PHE A 293 -17.36 -4.93 8.75
CA PHE A 293 -17.53 -4.41 10.09
C PHE A 293 -18.44 -5.33 10.91
N THR A 294 -18.23 -5.33 12.22
CA THR A 294 -19.06 -6.02 13.20
C THR A 294 -19.48 -5.05 14.31
N ASN A 295 -20.59 -5.37 14.95
CA ASN A 295 -21.10 -4.67 16.14
C ASN A 295 -20.18 -4.90 17.35
#